data_AF-A0A820LJ88-F1
#
_entry.id   AF-A0A820LJ88-F1
#
_cell.length_a   1.000
_cell.length_b   1.000
_cell.length_c   1.000
_cell.angle_alpha   90.00
_cell.angle_beta   90.00
_cell.angle_gamma   90.00
#
_symmetry.space_group_name_H-M   'P 1'
#
loop_
_entity.id
_entity.type
_entity.pdbx_description
1 polymer ?
#
loop_
_entity_poly.entity_id
_entity_poly.type
_entity_poly.pdbx_seq_one_letter_code
_entity_poly.pdbx_strand_id
1 'polypeptide(L)'
;TIGIRENEGKIDYTAPRGVASIVRYFFEQAVVEMNLSKKITTIDFNSTNDKFTISTDKEQIDEAEAVIVTIPVPQVLCQLKGSIAQLIDQNKEIKENLSQIKYSSRFAVGLFYSSSVTNLNIPWRIYYVDKKEHDCLRFLAIDNAKRNKNEPPFSLIAQTSV
;
A
#
# COMPACT_ATOMS: atom_id res chain seq x y z
N THR A 1 -10.07 -10.06 21.31
CA THR A 1 -9.19 -9.00 20.81
C THR A 1 -8.25 -9.54 19.75
N ILE A 2 -8.11 -8.88 18.60
CA ILE A 2 -7.20 -9.28 17.52
C ILE A 2 -5.83 -8.63 17.85
N GLY A 3 -5.15 -9.14 18.88
CA GLY A 3 -3.87 -8.62 19.35
C GLY A 3 -3.73 -8.64 20.87
N ILE A 4 -2.50 -8.76 21.36
CA ILE A 4 -2.16 -8.84 22.81
C ILE A 4 -2.24 -7.45 23.48
N ARG A 5 -2.37 -6.38 22.71
CA ARG A 5 -2.66 -5.05 23.27
C ARG A 5 -4.16 -4.88 23.38
N GLU A 6 -4.70 -5.19 24.56
CA GLU A 6 -6.04 -4.79 24.94
C GLU A 6 -6.12 -3.26 24.89
N ASN A 7 -6.92 -2.74 23.96
CA ASN A 7 -7.32 -1.35 23.95
C ASN A 7 -8.79 -1.32 24.37
N GLU A 8 -9.05 -0.93 25.63
CA GLU A 8 -10.40 -0.77 26.14
C GLU A 8 -11.23 0.13 25.21
N GLY A 9 -12.42 -0.34 24.83
CA GLY A 9 -13.37 0.41 23.99
C GLY A 9 -13.11 0.41 22.47
N LYS A 10 -12.13 -0.34 21.96
CA LYS A 10 -11.89 -0.44 20.50
C LYS A 10 -12.30 -1.79 19.93
N ILE A 11 -12.89 -1.77 18.74
CA ILE A 11 -13.27 -2.97 17.97
C ILE A 11 -12.37 -3.05 16.74
N ASP A 12 -11.58 -4.13 16.67
CA ASP A 12 -10.73 -4.42 15.51
C ASP A 12 -11.47 -5.28 14.49
N TYR A 13 -11.30 -4.96 13.21
CA TYR A 13 -11.86 -5.74 12.09
C TYR A 13 -10.74 -6.39 11.27
N THR A 14 -11.05 -7.55 10.68
CA THR A 14 -10.15 -8.29 9.79
C THR A 14 -10.90 -8.68 8.52
N ALA A 15 -10.20 -8.74 7.40
CA ALA A 15 -10.76 -9.20 6.13
C ALA A 15 -10.46 -10.71 5.95
N PRO A 16 -11.46 -11.61 6.02
CA PRO A 16 -11.23 -13.07 5.95
C PRO A 16 -10.59 -13.55 4.64
N ARG A 17 -10.81 -12.79 3.56
CA ARG A 17 -10.23 -13.01 2.22
C ARG A 17 -8.96 -12.18 1.97
N GLY A 18 -8.38 -11.61 3.02
CA GLY A 18 -7.23 -10.71 2.95
C GLY A 18 -7.64 -9.27 2.67
N VAL A 19 -6.85 -8.30 3.13
CA VAL A 19 -7.18 -6.86 3.03
C VAL A 19 -7.31 -6.37 1.59
N ALA A 20 -6.59 -6.99 0.65
CA ALA A 20 -6.71 -6.71 -0.78
C ALA A 20 -8.11 -6.98 -1.35
N SER A 21 -8.91 -7.84 -0.70
CA SER A 21 -10.29 -8.12 -1.13
C SER A 21 -11.21 -6.90 -0.98
N ILE A 22 -10.89 -5.97 -0.08
CA ILE A 22 -11.64 -4.72 0.09
C ILE A 22 -11.45 -3.84 -1.16
N VAL A 23 -10.21 -3.70 -1.60
CA VAL A 23 -9.88 -2.92 -2.81
C VAL A 23 -10.56 -3.54 -4.03
N ARG A 24 -10.42 -4.87 -4.21
CA ARG A 24 -11.06 -5.58 -5.32
C ARG A 24 -12.57 -5.37 -5.37
N TYR A 25 -13.23 -5.46 -4.22
CA TYR A 25 -14.67 -5.21 -4.13
C TYR A 25 -15.06 -3.83 -4.67
N PHE A 26 -14.37 -2.76 -4.27
CA PHE A 26 -14.69 -1.41 -4.75
C PHE A 26 -14.41 -1.23 -6.25
N PHE A 27 -13.35 -1.84 -6.77
CA PHE A 27 -13.03 -1.80 -8.20
C PHE A 27 -14.08 -2.56 -9.03
N GLU A 28 -14.55 -3.70 -8.56
CA GLU A 28 -15.62 -4.47 -9.20
C GLU A 28 -16.95 -3.68 -9.22
N GLN A 29 -17.28 -2.98 -8.13
CA GLN A 29 -18.49 -2.13 -8.06
C GLN A 29 -18.40 -0.89 -8.95
N ALA A 30 -17.21 -0.32 -9.11
CA ALA A 30 -17.00 0.91 -9.88
C ALA A 30 -16.93 0.68 -11.41
N VAL A 31 -16.94 -0.57 -11.88
CA VAL A 31 -16.86 -0.96 -13.31
C VAL A 31 -15.70 -0.23 -14.02
N VAL A 32 -14.52 -0.26 -13.40
CA VAL A 32 -13.32 0.42 -13.91
C VAL A 32 -12.48 -0.48 -14.82
N GLU A 33 -11.97 0.07 -15.92
CA GLU A 33 -10.96 -0.59 -16.73
C GLU A 33 -9.60 -0.51 -16.04
N MET A 34 -9.05 -1.66 -15.64
CA MET A 34 -7.76 -1.72 -14.95
C MET A 34 -6.60 -1.95 -15.91
N ASN A 35 -5.74 -0.93 -16.01
CA ASN A 35 -4.50 -1.00 -16.77
C ASN A 35 -3.30 -1.21 -15.82
N LEU A 36 -2.94 -2.49 -15.60
CA LEU A 36 -1.86 -2.88 -14.67
C LEU A 36 -0.50 -3.00 -15.36
N SER A 37 0.57 -3.02 -14.57
CA SER A 37 1.96 -3.19 -15.04
C SER A 37 2.40 -2.13 -16.04
N LYS A 38 1.88 -0.90 -15.89
CA LYS A 38 2.26 0.30 -16.64
C LYS A 38 2.63 1.37 -15.62
N LYS A 39 3.82 1.94 -15.75
CA LYS A 39 4.23 3.06 -14.90
C LYS A 39 3.97 4.35 -15.66
N ILE A 40 3.14 5.22 -15.10
CA ILE A 40 2.94 6.56 -15.64
C ILE A 40 4.25 7.35 -15.43
N THR A 41 4.76 7.94 -16.51
CA THR A 41 6.00 8.72 -16.54
C THR A 41 5.75 10.20 -16.73
N THR A 42 4.74 10.56 -17.53
CA THR A 42 4.44 11.95 -17.89
C THR A 42 2.93 12.19 -17.86
N ILE A 43 2.52 13.35 -17.33
CA ILE A 43 1.16 13.86 -17.42
C ILE A 43 1.25 15.29 -17.96
N ASP A 44 0.77 15.48 -19.19
CA ASP A 44 0.75 16.77 -19.87
C ASP A 44 -0.67 17.24 -20.11
N PHE A 45 -0.90 18.54 -19.91
CA PHE A 45 -2.18 19.16 -20.20
C PHE A 45 -2.09 19.86 -21.55
N ASN A 46 -2.92 19.43 -22.50
CA ASN A 46 -3.00 20.03 -23.81
C ASN A 46 -4.10 21.09 -23.82
N SER A 47 -3.69 22.36 -23.81
CA SER A 47 -4.59 23.51 -23.81
C SER A 47 -5.39 23.69 -25.11
N THR A 48 -5.04 22.98 -26.18
CA THR A 48 -5.75 23.06 -27.47
C THR A 48 -7.03 22.23 -27.46
N ASN A 49 -7.00 21.06 -26.80
CA ASN A 49 -8.13 20.14 -26.74
C ASN A 49 -8.72 19.99 -25.32
N ASP A 50 -8.20 20.71 -24.33
CA ASP A 50 -8.62 20.70 -22.92
C ASP A 50 -8.57 19.29 -22.30
N LYS A 51 -7.53 18.52 -22.65
CA LYS A 51 -7.34 17.15 -22.17
C LYS A 51 -5.94 16.91 -21.64
N PHE A 52 -5.85 15.94 -20.73
CA PHE A 52 -4.59 15.39 -20.26
C PHE A 52 -4.14 14.25 -21.15
N THR A 53 -2.87 14.28 -21.53
CA THR A 53 -2.14 13.20 -22.17
C THR A 53 -1.28 12.50 -21.13
N ILE A 54 -1.47 11.19 -20.99
CA ILE A 54 -0.81 10.35 -19.99
C ILE A 54 0.12 9.38 -20.71
N SER A 55 1.42 9.53 -20.51
CA SER A 55 2.42 8.64 -21.11
C SER A 55 2.95 7.63 -20.08
N THR A 56 3.21 6.43 -20.56
CA THR A 56 3.73 5.33 -19.74
C THR A 56 5.17 4.96 -20.11
N ASP A 57 5.82 4.18 -19.26
CA ASP A 57 7.14 3.57 -19.51
C ASP A 57 7.17 2.57 -20.68
N LYS A 58 5.99 2.20 -21.21
CA LYS A 58 5.82 1.32 -22.36
C LYS A 58 5.42 2.05 -23.64
N GLU A 59 5.64 3.36 -23.69
CA GLU A 59 5.32 4.24 -24.84
C GLU A 59 3.83 4.27 -25.22
N GLN A 60 2.94 3.77 -24.35
CA GLN A 60 1.50 3.97 -24.49
C GLN A 60 1.12 5.38 -24.06
N ILE A 61 0.20 5.97 -24.83
CA ILE A 61 -0.39 7.28 -24.58
C ILE A 61 -1.89 7.11 -24.41
N ASP A 62 -2.42 7.56 -23.27
CA ASP A 62 -3.85 7.62 -22.99
C ASP A 62 -4.29 9.08 -22.84
N GLU A 63 -5.58 9.37 -23.08
CA GLU A 63 -6.17 10.70 -22.93
C GLU A 63 -7.29 10.70 -21.88
N ALA A 64 -7.34 11.75 -21.06
CA ALA A 64 -8.39 11.91 -20.05
C ALA A 64 -8.76 13.38 -19.85
N GLU A 65 -10.01 13.66 -19.48
CA GLU A 65 -10.47 15.02 -19.13
C GLU A 65 -10.03 15.42 -17.71
N ALA A 66 -9.84 14.44 -16.83
CA ALA A 66 -9.40 14.65 -15.46
C ALA A 66 -8.45 13.54 -15.01
N VAL A 67 -7.48 13.91 -14.15
CA VAL A 67 -6.50 12.98 -13.60
C VAL A 67 -6.47 13.08 -12.08
N ILE A 68 -6.66 11.95 -11.40
CA ILE A 68 -6.55 11.84 -9.95
C ILE A 68 -5.28 11.05 -9.62
N VAL A 69 -4.34 11.69 -8.92
CA VAL A 69 -3.04 11.11 -8.57
C VAL A 69 -3.05 10.63 -7.12
N THR A 70 -2.88 9.32 -6.91
CA THR A 70 -2.89 8.69 -5.58
C THR A 70 -1.56 8.04 -5.19
N ILE A 71 -0.50 8.27 -5.96
CA ILE A 71 0.85 7.77 -5.63
C ILE A 71 1.46 8.63 -4.50
N PRO A 72 2.43 8.08 -3.73
CA PRO A 72 3.10 8.85 -2.67
C PRO A 72 3.72 10.16 -3.19
N VAL A 73 3.62 11.22 -2.40
CA VAL A 73 4.06 12.58 -2.80
C VAL A 73 5.52 12.63 -3.28
N PRO A 74 6.51 11.98 -2.65
CA PRO A 74 7.87 11.93 -3.17
C PRO A 74 7.95 11.34 -4.59
N GLN A 75 7.07 10.41 -4.95
CA GLN A 75 7.02 9.87 -6.31
C GLN A 75 6.40 10.87 -7.29
N VAL A 76 5.38 11.64 -6.87
CA VAL A 76 4.85 12.76 -7.68
C VAL A 76 5.94 13.78 -7.98
N LEU A 77 6.69 14.20 -6.95
CA LEU A 77 7.73 15.23 -7.08
C LEU A 77 8.95 14.77 -7.87
N CYS A 78 9.40 13.52 -7.70
CA CYS A 78 10.66 13.05 -8.28
C CYS A 78 10.51 12.25 -9.58
N GLN A 79 9.35 11.66 -9.86
CA GLN A 79 9.21 10.69 -10.95
C GLN A 79 8.25 11.13 -12.05
N LEU A 80 7.23 11.93 -11.75
CA LEU A 80 6.30 12.44 -12.76
C LEU A 80 6.90 13.64 -13.48
N LYS A 81 6.75 13.65 -14.80
CA LYS A 81 7.18 14.73 -15.69
C LYS A 81 5.98 15.40 -16.36
N GLY A 82 6.25 16.46 -17.10
CA GLY A 82 5.25 17.18 -17.90
C GLY A 82 4.65 18.36 -17.17
N SER A 83 3.48 18.77 -17.63
CA SER A 83 2.74 19.96 -17.18
C SER A 83 2.44 19.90 -15.68
N ILE A 84 2.19 18.71 -15.12
CA ILE A 84 1.98 18.54 -13.67
C ILE A 84 3.21 18.94 -12.84
N ALA A 85 4.42 18.57 -13.30
CA ALA A 85 5.66 18.92 -12.61
C ALA A 85 5.91 20.44 -12.69
N GLN A 86 5.63 21.03 -13.85
CA GLN A 86 5.74 22.48 -14.05
C GLN A 86 4.75 23.26 -13.17
N LEU A 87 3.50 22.79 -13.05
CA LEU A 87 2.48 23.41 -12.18
C LEU A 87 2.91 23.41 -10.71
N ILE A 88 3.49 22.30 -10.24
CA ILE A 88 4.02 22.20 -8.88
C ILE A 88 5.22 23.16 -8.72
N ASP A 89 6.13 23.21 -9.70
CA ASP A 89 7.31 24.07 -9.63
C ASP A 89 6.99 25.57 -9.68
N GLN A 90 5.93 25.95 -10.42
CA GLN A 90 5.47 27.34 -10.50
C GLN A 90 4.78 27.80 -9.22
N ASN A 91 4.15 26.88 -8.48
CA ASN A 91 3.51 27.19 -7.19
C ASN A 91 4.43 26.84 -6.02
N LYS A 92 5.20 27.84 -5.58
CA LYS A 92 6.18 27.71 -4.49
C LYS A 92 5.56 27.18 -3.19
N GLU A 93 4.37 27.62 -2.83
CA GLU A 93 3.68 27.19 -1.61
C GLU A 93 3.32 25.69 -1.67
N ILE A 94 2.74 25.23 -2.78
CA ILE A 94 2.43 23.82 -2.99
C ILE A 94 3.70 22.98 -2.94
N LYS A 95 4.76 23.40 -3.64
CA LYS A 95 6.03 22.69 -3.65
C LYS A 95 6.64 22.57 -2.26
N GLU A 96 6.65 23.65 -1.48
CA GLU A 96 7.16 23.64 -0.10
C GLU A 96 6.35 22.68 0.78
N ASN A 97 5.01 22.76 0.74
CA ASN A 97 4.13 21.88 1.51
C ASN A 97 4.33 20.40 1.16
N LEU A 98 4.40 20.07 -0.13
CA LEU A 98 4.60 18.70 -0.60
C LEU A 98 6.01 18.17 -0.23
N SER A 99 7.03 19.03 -0.25
CA SER A 99 8.42 18.65 0.04
C SER A 99 8.67 18.33 1.53
N GLN A 100 7.82 18.81 2.43
CA GLN A 100 7.93 18.50 3.87
C GLN A 100 7.37 17.12 4.24
N ILE A 101 6.69 16.44 3.32
CA ILE A 101 6.05 15.15 3.59
C ILE A 101 7.11 14.05 3.69
N LYS A 102 7.18 13.41 4.86
CA LYS A 102 8.13 12.33 5.16
C LYS A 102 7.41 11.01 5.36
N TYR A 103 8.01 9.95 4.83
CA TYR A 103 7.55 8.57 5.00
C TYR A 103 8.62 7.76 5.74
N SER A 104 8.18 6.80 6.53
CA SER A 104 9.07 5.79 7.12
C SER A 104 9.20 4.59 6.19
N SER A 105 10.41 4.05 6.04
CA SER A 105 10.64 2.78 5.35
C SER A 105 10.48 1.61 6.32
N ARG A 106 9.84 0.53 5.87
CA ARG A 106 9.75 -0.75 6.60
C ARG A 106 9.85 -1.90 5.62
N PHE A 107 10.43 -3.00 6.06
CA PHE A 107 10.42 -4.26 5.32
C PHE A 107 9.35 -5.18 5.89
N ALA A 108 8.68 -5.92 4.99
CA ALA A 108 7.72 -6.95 5.35
C ALA A 108 8.17 -8.28 4.73
N VAL A 109 8.18 -9.33 5.55
CA VAL A 109 8.55 -10.69 5.13
C VAL A 109 7.33 -11.59 5.33
N GLY A 110 6.91 -12.26 4.26
CA GLY A 110 5.88 -13.29 4.29
C GLY A 110 6.52 -14.67 4.19
N LEU A 111 6.36 -15.49 5.22
CA LEU A 111 6.80 -16.89 5.25
C LEU A 111 5.58 -17.79 5.06
N PHE A 112 5.65 -18.70 4.10
CA PHE A 112 4.60 -19.68 3.81
C PHE A 112 5.12 -21.07 4.13
N TYR A 113 4.41 -21.77 5.01
CA TYR A 113 4.76 -23.12 5.41
C TYR A 113 3.98 -24.13 4.56
N SER A 114 4.59 -25.30 4.31
CA SER A 114 3.92 -26.41 3.64
C SER A 114 2.79 -26.97 4.49
N SER A 115 1.83 -27.64 3.84
CA SER A 115 0.71 -28.31 4.52
C SER A 115 1.14 -29.46 5.45
N SER A 116 2.39 -29.92 5.37
CA SER A 116 2.98 -30.88 6.30
C SER A 116 3.22 -30.29 7.69
N VAL A 117 3.29 -28.96 7.82
CA VAL A 117 3.35 -28.28 9.12
C VAL A 117 1.93 -28.16 9.66
N THR A 118 1.55 -29.10 10.53
CA THR A 118 0.20 -29.18 11.11
C THR A 118 0.02 -28.33 12.36
N ASN A 119 1.12 -27.90 13.00
CA ASN A 119 1.09 -27.02 14.17
C ASN A 119 2.37 -26.17 14.26
N LEU A 120 2.22 -24.87 14.53
CA LEU A 120 3.34 -23.95 14.74
C LEU A 120 3.75 -23.83 16.22
N ASN A 121 2.92 -24.31 17.15
CA ASN A 121 3.14 -24.19 18.60
C ASN A 121 3.41 -22.76 19.08
N ILE A 122 2.72 -21.77 18.51
CA ILE A 122 2.85 -20.35 18.86
C ILE A 122 1.60 -19.93 19.66
N PRO A 123 1.75 -19.35 20.87
CA PRO A 123 0.62 -19.05 21.75
C PRO A 123 -0.17 -17.80 21.35
N TRP A 124 0.32 -17.04 20.37
CA TRP A 124 -0.26 -15.77 19.92
C TRP A 124 -0.62 -15.78 18.44
N ARG A 125 -1.60 -14.94 18.07
CA ARG A 125 -1.99 -14.71 16.66
C ARG A 125 -1.32 -13.49 16.06
N ILE A 126 -1.12 -12.48 16.90
CA ILE A 126 -0.45 -11.22 16.59
C ILE A 126 0.42 -10.87 17.80
N TYR A 127 1.66 -10.49 17.52
CA TYR A 127 2.64 -10.11 18.53
C TYR A 127 3.34 -8.81 18.13
N TYR A 128 3.30 -7.84 19.03
CA TYR A 128 4.07 -6.60 18.88
C TYR A 128 5.37 -6.78 19.64
N VAL A 129 6.49 -6.76 18.90
CA VAL A 129 7.82 -6.92 19.49
C VAL A 129 8.25 -5.60 20.12
N ASP A 130 8.63 -5.63 21.38
CA ASP A 130 9.20 -4.46 22.06
C ASP A 130 10.64 -4.23 21.59
N LYS A 131 11.08 -2.96 21.56
CA LYS A 131 12.44 -2.62 21.16
C LYS A 131 13.48 -3.27 22.09
N LYS A 132 13.13 -3.47 23.36
CA LYS A 132 13.99 -4.19 24.32
C LYS A 132 14.20 -5.66 23.99
N GLU A 133 13.27 -6.27 23.24
CA GLU A 133 13.33 -7.68 22.85
C GLU A 133 14.10 -7.87 21.54
N HIS A 134 13.86 -7.01 20.55
CA HIS A 134 14.50 -7.11 19.25
C HIS A 134 14.52 -5.75 18.54
N ASP A 135 15.71 -5.31 18.13
CA ASP A 135 15.85 -3.98 17.50
C ASP A 135 15.29 -3.93 16.07
N CYS A 136 15.38 -5.02 15.30
CA CYS A 136 14.95 -5.04 13.90
C CYS A 136 13.47 -5.37 13.67
N LEU A 137 12.78 -6.06 14.59
CA LEU A 137 11.41 -6.54 14.39
C LEU A 137 10.45 -5.71 15.20
N ARG A 138 9.27 -5.44 14.63
CA ARG A 138 8.23 -4.66 15.32
C ARG A 138 6.90 -5.38 15.41
N PHE A 139 6.60 -6.23 14.46
CA PHE A 139 5.30 -6.88 14.37
C PHE A 139 5.44 -8.27 13.76
N LEU A 140 4.77 -9.24 14.37
CA LEU A 140 4.62 -10.60 13.90
C LEU A 140 3.14 -10.97 13.88
N ALA A 141 2.70 -11.69 12.85
CA ALA A 141 1.35 -12.21 12.80
C ALA A 141 1.29 -13.57 12.09
N ILE A 142 0.53 -14.50 12.65
CA ILE A 142 0.11 -15.70 11.95
C ILE A 142 -1.11 -15.30 11.13
N ASP A 143 -0.92 -15.07 9.83
CA ASP A 143 -1.92 -14.41 9.00
C ASP A 143 -3.21 -15.21 8.87
N ASN A 144 -3.13 -16.54 8.79
CA ASN A 144 -4.30 -17.41 8.78
C ASN A 144 -5.10 -17.24 10.09
N ALA A 145 -4.43 -17.33 11.25
CA ALA A 145 -5.07 -17.23 12.55
C ALA A 145 -5.66 -15.83 12.80
N LYS A 146 -5.00 -14.77 12.33
CA LYS A 146 -5.53 -13.40 12.32
C LYS A 146 -6.84 -13.28 11.52
N ARG A 147 -6.99 -14.09 10.47
CA ARG A 147 -8.20 -14.14 9.62
C ARG A 147 -9.23 -15.17 10.10
N ASN A 148 -9.06 -15.72 11.32
CA ASN A 148 -9.87 -16.80 11.88
C ASN A 148 -9.89 -18.07 11.02
N LYS A 149 -8.78 -18.35 10.32
CA LYS A 149 -8.53 -19.61 9.60
C LYS A 149 -7.40 -20.33 10.32
N ASN A 150 -7.69 -21.28 11.20
CA ASN A 150 -6.66 -21.98 11.98
C ASN A 150 -6.17 -23.28 11.31
N GLU A 151 -6.29 -23.35 10.00
CA GLU A 151 -5.97 -24.54 9.22
C GLU A 151 -4.70 -24.31 8.36
N PRO A 152 -3.87 -25.36 8.18
CA PRO A 152 -2.76 -25.34 7.23
C PRO A 152 -3.23 -25.06 5.79
N PRO A 153 -2.35 -24.52 4.91
CA PRO A 153 -0.96 -24.13 5.18
C PRO A 153 -0.88 -22.83 5.98
N PHE A 154 -0.04 -22.79 7.02
CA PHE A 154 0.16 -21.58 7.80
C PHE A 154 1.02 -20.55 7.08
N SER A 155 0.75 -19.27 7.34
CA SER A 155 1.60 -18.17 6.89
C SER A 155 1.91 -17.21 8.05
N LEU A 156 3.16 -16.75 8.09
CA LEU A 156 3.66 -15.80 9.07
C LEU A 156 4.10 -14.53 8.37
N ILE A 157 3.70 -13.39 8.91
CA ILE A 157 4.09 -12.07 8.44
C ILE A 157 4.95 -11.44 9.53
N ALA A 158 6.13 -10.97 9.16
CA ALA A 158 7.00 -10.17 10.01
C ALA A 158 7.18 -8.78 9.39
N GLN A 159 7.14 -7.73 10.20
CA GLN A 159 7.46 -6.36 9.80
C GLN A 159 8.58 -5.79 10.66
N THR A 160 9.47 -5.05 10.03
CA THR A 160 10.59 -4.42 10.72
C THR A 160 10.17 -3.20 11.53
N SER A 161 11.02 -2.82 12.47
CA SER A 161 11.04 -1.47 13.05
C SER A 161 11.39 -0.42 11.99
N VAL A 162 11.18 0.85 12.34
CA VAL A 162 11.62 2.04 11.58
C VAL A 162 12.98 2.46 12.06
#